data_AF-A0A6H1KZL2-F1
#
_entry.id   AF-A0A6H1KZL2-F1
#
_cell.length_a   1.000
_cell.length_b   1.000
_cell.length_c   1.000
_cell.angle_alpha   90.00
_cell.angle_beta   90.00
_cell.angle_gamma   90.00
#
_symmetry.space_group_name_H-M   'P 1'
#
loop_
_entity.id
_entity.type
_entity.pdbx_description
1 polymer ?
#
loop_
_entity_poly.entity_id
_entity_poly.type
_entity_poly.pdbx_seq_one_letter_code
_entity_poly.pdbx_strand_id
1 'polypeptide(L)'
;MAQTFPSVAELLPTYRCVTTDKGGEPASPADRCIPDLDGQALRHSLAFHSKLTRHEAGERRSGSAWHVFVRERRSDCTWHVFAGDRQPTEQSVVVGRDGIRFARQRRGEDFGGDGTVPRFSSVPPRWRDDSSANFCPASHVGLPRQEGLLQDLAGEIVPVAPGRVLTPPRPLSLPLPSVALAGRKVPVHVSAEQPDLVLGAELFGADGGALGPAVPLLPDNRGNYFNQVSLAPGVWRVVVKTGSERPAGTIDDLLVVAEA
;
A
#
# COMPACT_ATOMS: atom_id res chain seq x y z
N MET A 1 -12.54 31.36 -2.98
CA MET A 1 -12.53 29.91 -2.70
C MET A 1 -11.59 29.53 -1.56
N ALA A 2 -10.28 29.82 -1.62
CA ALA A 2 -9.33 29.45 -0.54
C ALA A 2 -9.67 30.03 0.85
N GLN A 3 -10.32 31.21 0.89
CA GLN A 3 -10.80 31.83 2.14
C GLN A 3 -11.99 31.08 2.76
N THR A 4 -12.75 30.31 1.97
CA THR A 4 -13.96 29.60 2.40
C THR A 4 -13.71 28.09 2.54
N PHE A 5 -12.73 27.56 1.81
CA PHE A 5 -12.30 26.17 1.84
C PHE A 5 -10.77 26.11 2.05
N PRO A 6 -10.31 25.96 3.30
CA PRO A 6 -8.88 25.91 3.62
C PRO A 6 -8.11 24.82 2.86
N SER A 7 -8.77 23.72 2.49
CA SER A 7 -8.17 22.63 1.70
C SER A 7 -7.70 23.09 0.31
N VAL A 8 -8.29 24.15 -0.27
CA VAL A 8 -7.80 24.70 -1.54
C VAL A 8 -6.41 25.32 -1.38
N ALA A 9 -6.09 25.89 -0.22
CA ALA A 9 -4.76 26.43 0.05
C ALA A 9 -3.71 25.30 0.17
N GLU A 10 -4.10 24.11 0.60
CA GLU A 10 -3.23 22.94 0.70
C GLU A 10 -2.74 22.45 -0.67
N LEU A 11 -3.41 22.85 -1.76
CA LEU A 11 -3.03 22.57 -3.14
C LEU A 11 -1.94 23.51 -3.68
N LEU A 12 -1.51 24.53 -2.93
CA LEU A 12 -0.41 25.38 -3.36
C LEU A 12 0.89 24.56 -3.54
N PRO A 13 1.65 24.81 -4.62
CA PRO A 13 2.87 24.07 -4.88
C PRO A 13 3.93 24.36 -3.83
N THR A 14 4.67 23.32 -3.43
CA THR A 14 5.82 23.43 -2.52
C THR A 14 7.17 23.41 -3.25
N TYR A 15 7.16 23.16 -4.56
CA TYR A 15 8.36 23.13 -5.39
C TYR A 15 8.72 24.53 -5.91
N ARG A 16 9.96 24.67 -6.39
CA ARG A 16 10.48 25.93 -6.93
C ARG A 16 9.85 26.22 -8.30
N CYS A 17 8.83 27.08 -8.30
CA CYS A 17 7.97 27.38 -9.46
C CYS A 17 7.76 28.88 -9.72
N VAL A 18 8.37 29.76 -8.93
CA VAL A 18 8.19 31.21 -9.04
C VAL A 18 9.41 31.84 -9.68
N THR A 19 9.25 32.45 -10.86
CA THR A 19 10.33 33.19 -11.54
C THR A 19 9.99 34.67 -11.64
N THR A 20 10.95 35.47 -12.10
CA THR A 20 10.78 36.91 -12.37
C THR A 20 10.96 37.20 -13.85
N ASP A 21 10.35 38.29 -14.32
CA ASP A 21 10.56 38.83 -15.67
C ASP A 21 12.05 39.09 -16.00
N LYS A 22 12.86 39.41 -14.99
CA LYS A 22 14.32 39.56 -15.08
C LYS A 22 15.10 38.23 -15.20
N GLY A 23 14.42 37.09 -15.23
CA GLY A 23 15.03 35.77 -15.18
C GLY A 23 15.54 35.40 -13.78
N GLY A 24 16.39 34.37 -13.71
CA GLY A 24 16.98 33.83 -12.48
C GLY A 24 16.46 32.45 -12.09
N GLU A 25 17.06 31.88 -11.04
CA GLU A 25 16.64 30.58 -10.52
C GLU A 25 15.21 30.63 -9.96
N PRO A 26 14.34 29.63 -10.28
CA PRO A 26 13.02 29.56 -9.69
C PRO A 26 13.08 29.55 -8.16
N ALA A 27 12.19 30.29 -7.51
CA ALA A 27 12.03 30.32 -6.07
C ALA A 27 10.83 29.46 -5.62
N SER A 28 10.81 29.06 -4.36
CA SER A 28 9.60 28.52 -3.74
C SER A 28 8.57 29.65 -3.56
N PRO A 29 7.26 29.37 -3.58
CA PRO A 29 6.24 30.33 -3.16
C PRO A 29 6.45 30.90 -1.75
N ALA A 30 7.17 30.18 -0.88
CA ALA A 30 7.53 30.68 0.45
C ALA A 30 8.58 31.81 0.43
N ASP A 31 9.44 31.85 -0.60
CA ASP A 31 10.63 32.70 -0.64
C ASP A 31 10.40 34.01 -1.41
N ARG A 32 9.23 34.18 -2.02
CA ARG A 32 8.95 35.30 -2.92
C ARG A 32 7.53 35.79 -2.75
N CYS A 33 7.37 37.12 -2.72
CA CYS A 33 6.06 37.75 -2.75
C CYS A 33 5.40 37.50 -4.12
N ILE A 34 4.20 36.93 -4.10
CA ILE A 34 3.37 36.69 -5.28
C ILE A 34 2.18 37.64 -5.16
N PRO A 35 1.98 38.57 -6.12
CA PRO A 35 0.81 39.43 -6.14
C PRO A 35 -0.49 38.64 -6.00
N ASP A 36 -1.44 39.19 -5.25
CA ASP A 36 -2.78 38.63 -4.99
C ASP A 36 -2.82 37.27 -4.27
N LEU A 37 -1.67 36.68 -3.90
CA LEU A 37 -1.63 35.49 -3.07
C LEU A 37 -1.84 35.87 -1.61
N ASP A 38 -2.96 35.42 -1.04
CA ASP A 38 -3.26 35.61 0.37
C ASP A 38 -2.19 34.96 1.27
N GLY A 39 -1.58 35.77 2.13
CA GLY A 39 -0.55 35.32 3.05
C GLY A 39 -1.06 34.32 4.09
N GLN A 40 -2.35 34.35 4.45
CA GLN A 40 -2.92 33.36 5.36
C GLN A 40 -3.05 31.99 4.69
N ALA A 41 -3.55 31.95 3.44
CA ALA A 41 -3.58 30.73 2.63
C ALA A 41 -2.17 30.13 2.44
N LEU A 42 -1.16 30.95 2.14
CA LEU A 42 0.22 30.47 2.01
C LEU A 42 0.75 29.87 3.31
N ARG A 43 0.55 30.52 4.46
CA ARG A 43 0.96 29.98 5.76
C ARG A 43 0.25 28.68 6.11
N HIS A 44 -1.05 28.57 5.82
CA HIS A 44 -1.83 27.34 6.01
C HIS A 44 -1.23 26.19 5.20
N SER A 45 -0.98 26.43 3.91
CA SER A 45 -0.36 25.45 3.02
C SER A 45 0.99 24.97 3.53
N LEU A 46 1.90 25.89 3.87
CA LEU A 46 3.23 25.55 4.37
C LEU A 46 3.16 24.75 5.68
N ALA A 47 2.24 25.10 6.57
CA ALA A 47 2.02 24.36 7.81
C ALA A 47 1.51 22.93 7.56
N PHE A 48 0.59 22.76 6.61
CA PHE A 48 0.08 21.45 6.18
C PHE A 48 1.19 20.56 5.62
N HIS A 49 1.92 21.05 4.61
CA HIS A 49 3.02 20.29 3.99
C HIS A 49 4.17 20.00 4.97
N SER A 50 4.43 20.90 5.92
CA SER A 50 5.37 20.66 7.02
C SER A 50 4.90 19.59 8.00
N LYS A 51 3.58 19.41 8.21
CA LYS A 51 3.03 18.31 9.01
C LYS A 51 3.22 16.98 8.28
N LEU A 52 2.90 16.92 6.98
CA LEU A 52 3.09 15.72 6.16
C LEU A 52 4.55 15.26 6.19
N THR A 53 5.47 16.19 5.93
CA THR A 53 6.92 15.91 5.95
C THR A 53 7.41 15.42 7.32
N ARG A 54 6.93 16.01 8.42
CA ARG A 54 7.31 15.60 9.78
C ARG A 54 6.74 14.23 10.15
N HIS A 55 5.50 13.95 9.76
CA HIS A 55 4.89 12.65 10.00
C HIS A 55 5.68 11.54 9.30
N GLU A 56 6.00 11.74 8.02
CA GLU A 56 6.87 10.80 7.29
C GLU A 56 8.25 10.61 7.94
N ALA A 57 8.86 11.68 8.47
CA ALA A 57 10.16 11.62 9.12
C ALA A 57 10.11 10.94 10.51
N GLY A 58 9.01 11.11 11.25
CA GLY A 58 8.76 10.47 12.54
C GLY A 58 8.54 8.97 12.40
N GLU A 59 7.69 8.56 11.45
CA GLU A 59 7.38 7.14 11.17
C GLU A 59 8.62 6.35 10.76
N ARG A 60 9.52 6.96 9.96
CA ARG A 60 10.81 6.37 9.61
C ARG A 60 11.68 6.04 10.83
N ARG A 61 11.52 6.75 11.95
CA ARG A 61 12.28 6.54 13.19
C ARG A 61 11.60 5.55 14.13
N SER A 62 10.27 5.44 14.10
CA SER A 62 9.50 4.52 14.95
C SER A 62 9.33 3.12 14.36
N GLY A 63 9.57 2.92 13.06
CA GLY A 63 9.38 1.62 12.40
C GLY A 63 7.91 1.20 12.31
N SER A 64 6.97 2.11 12.55
CA SER A 64 5.54 1.90 12.41
C SER A 64 5.10 2.00 10.95
N ALA A 65 4.04 1.26 10.62
CA ALA A 65 3.68 0.77 9.28
C ALA A 65 3.15 1.83 8.27
N TRP A 66 3.17 3.13 8.57
CA TRP A 66 2.75 4.15 7.61
C TRP A 66 3.88 4.51 6.64
N HIS A 67 4.20 3.60 5.73
CA HIS A 67 5.10 3.87 4.60
C HIS A 67 4.34 4.65 3.56
N VAL A 68 4.26 5.97 3.71
CA VAL A 68 3.46 6.77 2.78
C VAL A 68 4.14 6.89 1.41
N PHE A 69 5.48 6.83 1.28
CA PHE A 69 6.13 7.11 -0.02
C PHE A 69 7.47 6.40 -0.30
N VAL A 70 7.74 5.23 0.30
CA VAL A 70 9.01 4.51 0.06
C VAL A 70 8.73 3.13 -0.53
N ARG A 71 9.29 2.87 -1.71
CA ARG A 71 9.27 1.58 -2.42
C ARG A 71 10.15 0.51 -1.72
N GLU A 72 10.67 0.78 -0.53
CA GLU A 72 11.54 -0.12 0.21
C GLU A 72 10.76 -0.94 1.24
N ARG A 73 10.15 -2.02 0.75
CA ARG A 73 10.21 -3.37 1.31
C ARG A 73 10.03 -3.59 2.82
N ARG A 74 9.33 -2.70 3.55
CA ARG A 74 8.91 -2.94 4.95
C ARG A 74 7.50 -2.44 5.31
N SER A 75 6.66 -2.04 4.34
CA SER A 75 5.21 -1.92 4.52
C SER A 75 4.48 -3.10 3.92
N ASP A 76 3.56 -3.63 4.69
CA ASP A 76 2.32 -4.33 4.36
C ASP A 76 1.36 -3.58 3.37
N CYS A 77 1.83 -2.55 2.68
CA CYS A 77 1.06 -1.74 1.74
C CYS A 77 1.86 -1.48 0.45
N THR A 78 1.23 -1.75 -0.69
CA THR A 78 1.71 -1.44 -2.03
C THR A 78 0.97 -0.20 -2.55
N TRP A 79 1.71 0.77 -3.10
CA TRP A 79 1.13 1.97 -3.69
C TRP A 79 1.07 1.84 -5.21
N HIS A 80 -0.13 2.04 -5.77
CA HIS A 80 -0.36 2.15 -7.20
C HIS A 80 -0.75 3.60 -7.50
N VAL A 81 0.07 4.30 -8.30
CA VAL A 81 -0.18 5.70 -8.67
C VAL A 81 -0.77 5.75 -10.06
N PHE A 82 -1.94 6.38 -10.18
CA PHE A 82 -2.59 6.66 -11.45
C PHE A 82 -2.68 8.18 -11.62
N ALA A 83 -2.20 8.70 -12.74
CA ALA A 83 -2.15 10.14 -12.98
C ALA A 83 -2.52 10.48 -14.43
N GLY A 84 -3.13 11.65 -14.62
CA GLY A 84 -3.37 12.19 -15.95
C GLY A 84 -2.09 12.79 -16.54
N ASP A 85 -2.02 12.80 -17.86
CA ASP A 85 -0.89 13.30 -18.63
C ASP A 85 -1.35 13.83 -20.01
N ARG A 86 -0.41 14.43 -20.74
CA ARG A 86 -0.57 14.97 -22.10
C ARG A 86 -1.58 16.10 -22.25
N GLN A 87 -1.99 16.71 -21.16
CA GLN A 87 -2.77 17.94 -21.18
C GLN A 87 -1.85 19.15 -20.96
N PRO A 88 -2.10 20.28 -21.65
CA PRO A 88 -1.40 21.52 -21.36
C PRO A 88 -1.65 21.94 -19.91
N THR A 89 -0.58 22.04 -19.13
CA THR A 89 -0.67 22.27 -17.68
C THR A 89 0.24 23.42 -17.31
N GLU A 90 -0.26 24.36 -16.52
CA GLU A 90 0.56 25.46 -15.99
C GLU A 90 1.44 24.94 -14.85
N GLN A 91 2.76 25.18 -14.93
CA GLN A 91 3.76 24.54 -14.06
C GLN A 91 4.57 25.55 -13.26
N SER A 92 4.55 26.81 -13.68
CA SER A 92 5.25 27.91 -13.03
C SER A 92 4.46 29.21 -13.13
N VAL A 93 4.86 30.18 -12.30
CA VAL A 93 4.36 31.55 -12.34
C VAL A 93 5.53 32.51 -12.51
N VAL A 94 5.38 33.47 -13.41
CA VAL A 94 6.31 34.57 -13.64
C VAL A 94 5.73 35.81 -12.97
N VAL A 95 6.46 36.38 -12.02
CA VAL A 95 6.12 37.65 -11.38
C VAL A 95 6.84 38.78 -12.11
N GLY A 96 6.09 39.70 -12.69
CA GLY A 96 6.60 40.87 -13.40
C GLY A 96 6.04 42.17 -12.82
N ARG A 97 6.38 43.29 -13.46
CA ARG A 97 5.86 44.62 -13.07
C ARG A 97 4.34 44.73 -13.18
N ASP A 98 3.75 44.08 -14.17
CA ASP A 98 2.32 44.18 -14.50
C ASP A 98 1.48 43.08 -13.82
N GLY A 99 2.06 42.31 -12.89
CA GLY A 99 1.38 41.26 -12.14
C GLY A 99 1.98 39.87 -12.38
N ILE A 100 1.12 38.86 -12.37
CA ILE A 100 1.50 37.45 -12.51
C ILE A 100 1.10 36.88 -13.87
N ARG A 101 1.95 36.01 -14.42
CA ARG A 101 1.62 35.22 -15.62
C ARG A 101 1.95 33.75 -15.38
N PHE A 102 1.01 32.87 -15.68
CA PHE A 102 1.24 31.43 -15.65
C PHE A 102 2.07 30.99 -16.87
N ALA A 103 2.89 29.96 -16.67
CA ALA A 103 3.66 29.35 -17.73
C ALA A 103 3.68 27.83 -17.61
N ARG A 104 3.56 27.17 -18.76
CA ARG A 104 3.63 25.71 -18.91
C ARG A 104 5.05 25.17 -18.84
N GLN A 105 6.04 26.03 -19.02
CA GLN A 105 7.43 25.61 -18.95
C GLN A 105 8.01 25.83 -17.56
N ARG A 106 8.91 24.95 -17.17
CA ARG A 106 9.79 25.08 -16.03
C ARG A 106 11.23 24.83 -16.49
N ARG A 107 12.10 25.83 -16.33
CA ARG A 107 13.49 25.79 -16.83
C ARG A 107 13.59 25.46 -18.34
N GLY A 108 12.64 25.98 -19.12
CA GLY A 108 12.57 25.78 -20.57
C GLY A 108 11.93 24.47 -21.02
N GLU A 109 11.54 23.59 -20.09
CA GLU A 109 10.93 22.30 -20.40
C GLU A 109 9.44 22.31 -20.02
N ASP A 110 8.58 21.76 -20.89
CA ASP A 110 7.18 21.51 -20.61
C ASP A 110 7.00 20.03 -20.24
N PHE A 111 6.78 19.74 -18.97
CA PHE A 111 6.61 18.38 -18.48
C PHE A 111 5.19 17.82 -18.68
N GLY A 112 4.27 18.60 -19.25
CA GLY A 112 2.85 18.24 -19.34
C GLY A 112 2.20 18.01 -17.97
N GLY A 113 1.07 17.31 -18.00
CA GLY A 113 0.26 17.00 -16.83
C GLY A 113 -1.18 16.69 -17.23
N ASP A 114 -2.09 16.80 -16.27
CA ASP A 114 -3.52 16.52 -16.46
C ASP A 114 -4.37 17.79 -16.68
N GLY A 115 -3.74 18.93 -16.92
CA GLY A 115 -4.39 20.23 -17.11
C GLY A 115 -4.62 20.96 -15.81
N THR A 116 -4.26 20.38 -14.66
CA THR A 116 -4.28 21.01 -13.34
C THR A 116 -2.99 20.71 -12.58
N VAL A 117 -2.55 19.45 -12.55
CA VAL A 117 -1.39 18.95 -11.84
C VAL A 117 -0.29 18.60 -12.84
N PRO A 118 0.91 19.21 -12.73
CA PRO A 118 2.05 18.84 -13.56
C PRO A 118 2.48 17.40 -13.34
N ARG A 119 2.97 16.72 -14.38
CA ARG A 119 3.38 15.30 -14.32
C ARG A 119 4.38 15.00 -13.21
N PHE A 120 5.42 15.83 -13.05
CA PHE A 120 6.42 15.63 -11.99
C PHE A 120 5.88 15.85 -10.57
N SER A 121 4.69 16.44 -10.44
CA SER A 121 4.04 16.72 -9.15
C SER A 121 2.92 15.73 -8.82
N SER A 122 2.56 14.81 -9.73
CA SER A 122 1.53 13.80 -9.51
C SER A 122 2.06 12.50 -8.90
N VAL A 123 3.39 12.41 -8.72
CA VAL A 123 4.07 11.27 -8.09
C VAL A 123 4.72 11.68 -6.77
N PRO A 124 4.96 10.74 -5.86
CA PRO A 124 5.64 11.04 -4.60
C PRO A 124 7.04 11.68 -4.81
N PRO A 125 7.38 12.76 -4.10
CA PRO A 125 8.61 13.52 -4.34
C PRO A 125 9.89 12.76 -3.98
N ARG A 126 9.78 11.62 -3.28
CA ARG A 126 10.92 10.76 -2.90
C ARG A 126 11.17 9.62 -3.88
N TRP A 127 10.32 9.43 -4.88
CA TRP A 127 10.59 8.46 -5.93
C TRP A 127 11.79 8.92 -6.76
N ARG A 128 12.61 7.95 -7.20
CA ARG A 128 13.78 8.23 -8.04
C ARG A 128 13.36 8.85 -9.38
N ASP A 129 12.27 8.33 -9.92
CA ASP A 129 11.67 8.68 -11.20
C ASP A 129 10.17 8.30 -11.16
N ASP A 130 9.45 8.62 -12.23
CA ASP A 130 8.01 8.38 -12.36
C ASP A 130 7.67 7.06 -13.08
N SER A 131 8.66 6.19 -13.33
CA SER A 131 8.49 4.96 -14.14
C SER A 131 7.53 3.94 -13.54
N SER A 132 7.22 4.07 -12.26
CA SER A 132 6.29 3.19 -11.53
C SER A 132 4.86 3.76 -11.45
N ALA A 133 4.61 4.92 -12.06
CA ALA A 133 3.28 5.51 -12.15
C ALA A 133 2.62 5.14 -13.48
N ASN A 134 1.30 4.92 -13.43
CA ASN A 134 0.47 4.68 -14.60
C ASN A 134 -0.09 6.01 -15.10
N PHE A 135 0.51 6.53 -16.17
CA PHE A 135 0.07 7.77 -16.81
C PHE A 135 -0.95 7.52 -17.90
N CYS A 136 -2.06 8.25 -17.83
CA CYS A 136 -3.15 8.17 -18.78
C CYS A 136 -3.33 9.52 -19.51
N PRO A 137 -3.53 9.55 -20.84
CA PRO A 137 -3.75 10.80 -21.58
C PRO A 137 -5.16 11.38 -21.30
N ALA A 138 -5.40 11.81 -20.07
CA ALA A 138 -6.67 12.29 -19.56
C ALA A 138 -6.47 13.57 -18.76
N SER A 139 -7.48 14.44 -18.77
CA SER A 139 -7.51 15.61 -17.90
C SER A 139 -7.83 15.25 -16.46
N HIS A 140 -7.55 16.15 -15.53
CA HIS A 140 -7.80 15.98 -14.10
C HIS A 140 -9.25 15.53 -13.81
N VAL A 141 -10.21 16.19 -14.47
CA VAL A 141 -11.64 15.88 -14.34
C VAL A 141 -12.07 14.64 -15.14
N GLY A 142 -11.32 14.29 -16.19
CA GLY A 142 -11.60 13.14 -17.04
C GLY A 142 -10.99 11.83 -16.52
N LEU A 143 -9.93 11.92 -15.72
CA LEU A 143 -9.15 10.77 -15.22
C LEU A 143 -10.03 9.71 -14.54
N PRO A 144 -10.99 10.04 -13.65
CA PRO A 144 -11.83 9.04 -12.99
C PRO A 144 -12.79 8.28 -13.93
N ARG A 145 -12.96 8.74 -15.17
CA ARG A 145 -13.85 8.13 -16.17
C ARG A 145 -13.08 7.40 -17.27
N GLN A 146 -11.75 7.37 -17.19
CA GLN A 146 -10.98 6.79 -18.26
C GLN A 146 -10.98 5.26 -18.15
N GLU A 147 -11.52 4.61 -19.18
CA GLU A 147 -11.79 3.18 -19.19
C GLU A 147 -10.56 2.32 -18.92
N GLY A 148 -9.42 2.62 -19.56
CA GLY A 148 -8.19 1.86 -19.36
C GLY A 148 -7.67 1.90 -17.91
N LEU A 149 -7.74 3.07 -17.28
CA LEU A 149 -7.36 3.26 -15.89
C LEU A 149 -8.29 2.49 -14.95
N LEU A 150 -9.61 2.49 -15.23
CA LEU A 150 -10.56 1.70 -14.45
C LEU A 150 -10.31 0.20 -14.60
N GLN A 151 -9.92 -0.26 -15.78
CA GLN A 151 -9.53 -1.66 -16.02
C GLN A 151 -8.25 -2.02 -15.25
N ASP A 152 -7.21 -1.18 -15.32
CA ASP A 152 -5.96 -1.39 -14.57
C ASP A 152 -6.22 -1.39 -13.05
N LEU A 153 -7.02 -0.43 -12.56
CA LEU A 153 -7.42 -0.36 -11.16
C LEU A 153 -8.19 -1.61 -10.71
N ALA A 154 -9.11 -2.11 -11.54
CA ALA A 154 -9.84 -3.34 -11.23
C ALA A 154 -8.89 -4.55 -11.13
N GLY A 155 -7.86 -4.61 -11.98
CA GLY A 155 -6.82 -5.63 -11.92
C GLY A 155 -6.01 -5.62 -10.62
N GLU A 156 -5.77 -4.44 -10.05
CA GLU A 156 -5.07 -4.29 -8.77
C GLU A 156 -5.99 -4.60 -7.56
N ILE A 157 -7.29 -4.28 -7.64
CA ILE A 157 -8.26 -4.55 -6.57
C ILE A 157 -8.59 -6.04 -6.48
N VAL A 158 -8.74 -6.71 -7.63
CA VAL A 158 -9.11 -8.14 -7.71
C VAL A 158 -8.01 -8.89 -8.48
N PRO A 159 -6.82 -9.05 -7.89
CA PRO A 159 -5.73 -9.70 -8.59
C PRO A 159 -6.04 -11.18 -8.79
N VAL A 160 -5.83 -11.65 -10.02
CA VAL A 160 -5.78 -13.09 -10.28
C VAL A 160 -4.51 -13.62 -9.65
N ALA A 161 -4.60 -14.61 -8.75
CA ALA A 161 -3.45 -15.32 -8.20
C ALA A 161 -3.05 -16.46 -9.15
N PRO A 162 -2.10 -16.28 -10.08
CA PRO A 162 -1.89 -17.24 -11.17
C PRO A 162 -1.40 -18.57 -10.62
N GLY A 163 -0.64 -18.56 -9.53
CA GLY A 163 -0.21 -19.77 -8.83
C GLY A 163 -1.38 -20.66 -8.43
N ARG A 164 -2.52 -20.12 -7.98
CA ARG A 164 -3.69 -20.94 -7.62
C ARG A 164 -4.34 -21.61 -8.84
N VAL A 165 -4.22 -21.02 -10.02
CA VAL A 165 -4.84 -21.51 -11.26
C VAL A 165 -3.91 -22.44 -12.01
N LEU A 166 -2.66 -22.02 -12.19
CA LEU A 166 -1.66 -22.69 -13.01
C LEU A 166 -0.87 -23.75 -12.22
N THR A 167 -0.92 -23.71 -10.89
CA THR A 167 -0.21 -24.64 -10.01
C THR A 167 -1.06 -24.88 -8.76
N PRO A 168 -2.24 -25.53 -8.89
CA PRO A 168 -3.17 -25.68 -7.79
C PRO A 168 -2.48 -26.30 -6.57
N PRO A 169 -2.76 -25.80 -5.35
CA PRO A 169 -2.16 -26.35 -4.15
C PRO A 169 -2.47 -27.84 -4.00
N ARG A 170 -1.52 -28.60 -3.46
CA ARG A 170 -1.72 -30.03 -3.24
C ARG A 170 -2.81 -30.28 -2.19
N PRO A 171 -3.62 -31.33 -2.37
CA PRO A 171 -4.62 -31.71 -1.38
C PRO A 171 -3.95 -32.22 -0.10
N LEU A 172 -4.51 -31.81 1.04
CA LEU A 172 -4.18 -32.29 2.38
C LEU A 172 -5.44 -32.88 3.01
N SER A 173 -5.29 -33.81 3.96
CA SER A 173 -6.39 -34.32 4.78
C SER A 173 -6.04 -34.15 6.26
N LEU A 174 -6.97 -33.61 7.05
CA LEU A 174 -6.78 -33.27 8.46
C LEU A 174 -7.86 -33.96 9.31
N PRO A 175 -7.70 -35.25 9.67
CA PRO A 175 -8.58 -35.88 10.63
C PRO A 175 -8.31 -35.30 12.03
N LEU A 176 -9.27 -34.52 12.54
CA LEU A 176 -9.29 -34.07 13.93
C LEU A 176 -10.50 -34.62 14.68
N PRO A 177 -10.36 -34.92 15.98
CA PRO A 177 -11.53 -35.24 16.78
C PRO A 177 -12.41 -33.99 16.90
N SER A 178 -13.74 -34.12 16.81
CA SER A 178 -14.63 -32.95 16.98
C SER A 178 -14.58 -32.39 18.40
N VAL A 179 -14.24 -33.23 19.39
CA VAL A 179 -14.11 -32.85 20.80
C VAL A 179 -12.85 -33.46 21.41
N ALA A 180 -12.07 -32.66 22.14
CA ALA A 180 -10.98 -33.10 23.00
C ALA A 180 -11.17 -32.58 24.44
N LEU A 181 -10.44 -33.16 25.39
CA LEU A 181 -10.47 -32.72 26.80
C LEU A 181 -9.27 -31.83 27.10
N ALA A 182 -9.51 -30.74 27.82
CA ALA A 182 -8.48 -29.85 28.33
C ALA A 182 -7.48 -30.60 29.21
N GLY A 183 -6.23 -30.14 29.20
CA GLY A 183 -5.12 -30.79 29.94
C GLY A 183 -4.61 -32.08 29.29
N ARG A 184 -5.24 -32.59 28.22
CA ARG A 184 -4.70 -33.67 27.39
C ARG A 184 -4.08 -33.09 26.12
N LYS A 185 -3.02 -33.74 25.66
CA LYS A 185 -2.42 -33.44 24.35
C LYS A 185 -3.35 -33.91 23.23
N VAL A 186 -3.72 -33.01 22.34
CA VAL A 186 -4.55 -33.31 21.18
C VAL A 186 -3.66 -33.71 20.00
N PRO A 187 -3.85 -34.89 19.40
CA PRO A 187 -3.10 -35.30 18.23
C PRO A 187 -3.57 -34.51 16.99
N VAL A 188 -2.62 -33.98 16.23
CA VAL A 188 -2.83 -33.37 14.92
C VAL A 188 -2.20 -34.28 13.88
N HIS A 189 -3.04 -34.98 13.12
CA HIS A 189 -2.63 -35.86 12.03
C HIS A 189 -2.97 -35.21 10.70
N VAL A 190 -2.02 -35.28 9.75
CA VAL A 190 -2.25 -34.84 8.38
C VAL A 190 -1.79 -35.93 7.43
N SER A 191 -2.58 -36.22 6.41
CA SER A 191 -2.16 -37.06 5.29
C SER A 191 -1.99 -36.20 4.04
N ALA A 192 -0.94 -36.47 3.27
CA ALA A 192 -0.66 -35.85 1.98
C ALA A 192 -0.16 -36.91 0.99
N GLU A 193 -0.24 -36.61 -0.31
CA GLU A 193 0.20 -37.53 -1.37
C GLU A 193 1.72 -37.75 -1.41
N GLN A 194 2.51 -36.88 -0.77
CA GLN A 194 3.97 -36.95 -0.76
C GLN A 194 4.54 -36.97 0.67
N PRO A 195 5.65 -37.71 0.90
CA PRO A 195 6.23 -37.91 2.23
C PRO A 195 7.24 -36.83 2.68
N ASP A 196 7.56 -35.83 1.86
CA ASP A 196 8.67 -34.88 2.05
C ASP A 196 8.24 -33.39 2.14
N LEU A 197 6.97 -33.12 2.46
CA LEU A 197 6.47 -31.75 2.63
C LEU A 197 6.93 -31.16 3.97
N VAL A 198 7.11 -29.84 4.00
CA VAL A 198 7.26 -29.09 5.26
C VAL A 198 5.88 -28.60 5.66
N LEU A 199 5.33 -29.12 6.75
CA LEU A 199 4.00 -28.74 7.24
C LEU A 199 4.06 -28.04 8.60
N GLY A 200 3.21 -27.04 8.79
CA GLY A 200 3.00 -26.37 10.08
C GLY A 200 1.52 -26.18 10.39
N ALA A 201 1.14 -26.38 11.65
CA ALA A 201 -0.20 -26.17 12.17
C ALA A 201 -0.26 -24.84 12.94
N GLU A 202 -1.09 -23.92 12.48
CA GLU A 202 -1.45 -22.68 13.16
C GLU A 202 -2.78 -22.88 13.91
N LEU A 203 -2.86 -22.35 15.12
CA LEU A 203 -4.00 -22.55 16.03
C LEU A 203 -4.62 -21.19 16.32
N PHE A 204 -5.92 -21.04 16.06
CA PHE A 204 -6.65 -19.80 16.28
C PHE A 204 -7.79 -20.01 17.26
N GLY A 205 -7.93 -19.12 18.24
CA GLY A 205 -9.09 -19.07 19.12
C GLY A 205 -10.35 -18.61 18.38
N ALA A 206 -11.50 -18.69 19.05
CA ALA A 206 -12.79 -18.24 18.50
C ALA A 206 -12.83 -16.74 18.14
N ASP A 207 -11.97 -15.93 18.77
CA ASP A 207 -11.78 -14.51 18.49
C ASP A 207 -10.88 -14.25 17.27
N GLY A 208 -10.32 -15.29 16.67
CA GLY A 208 -9.36 -15.21 15.57
C GLY A 208 -7.91 -14.94 16.02
N GLY A 209 -7.65 -14.89 17.34
CA GLY A 209 -6.31 -14.73 17.88
C GLY A 209 -5.46 -15.98 17.67
N ALA A 210 -4.25 -15.83 17.12
CA ALA A 210 -3.31 -16.94 16.95
C ALA A 210 -2.66 -17.34 18.29
N LEU A 211 -2.63 -18.63 18.59
CA LEU A 211 -1.91 -19.19 19.73
C LEU A 211 -0.46 -19.48 19.36
N GLY A 212 0.40 -18.47 19.52
CA GLY A 212 1.84 -18.62 19.36
C GLY A 212 2.29 -18.93 17.92
N PRO A 213 3.53 -19.40 17.74
CA PRO A 213 4.05 -19.77 16.43
C PRO A 213 3.45 -21.08 15.91
N ALA A 214 3.50 -21.28 14.59
CA ALA A 214 3.05 -22.53 13.97
C ALA A 214 3.80 -23.75 14.54
N VAL A 215 3.05 -24.80 14.86
CA VAL A 215 3.57 -26.07 15.37
C VAL A 215 4.02 -26.92 14.17
N PRO A 216 5.30 -27.29 14.06
CA PRO A 216 5.77 -28.10 12.92
C PRO A 216 5.18 -29.51 12.99
N LEU A 217 4.69 -30.05 11.87
CA LEU A 217 4.24 -31.44 11.79
C LEU A 217 5.36 -32.30 11.20
N LEU A 218 5.72 -33.37 11.90
CA LEU A 218 6.85 -34.22 11.52
C LEU A 218 6.38 -35.35 10.59
N PRO A 219 7.07 -35.61 9.47
CA PRO A 219 6.71 -36.69 8.56
C PRO A 219 6.96 -38.06 9.18
N ASP A 220 6.10 -39.03 8.87
CA ASP A 220 6.29 -40.45 9.18
C ASP A 220 7.00 -41.23 8.03
N ASN A 221 7.40 -40.52 6.96
CA ASN A 221 7.96 -41.04 5.71
C ASN A 221 7.01 -41.97 4.92
N ARG A 222 5.71 -41.97 5.22
CA ARG A 222 4.66 -42.74 4.52
C ARG A 222 3.52 -41.86 4.00
N GLY A 223 3.77 -40.55 3.91
CA GLY A 223 2.78 -39.55 3.48
C GLY A 223 1.91 -39.01 4.62
N ASN A 224 2.19 -39.35 5.88
CA ASN A 224 1.52 -38.73 7.02
C ASN A 224 2.46 -37.84 7.82
N TYR A 225 1.86 -36.91 8.55
CA TYR A 225 2.52 -35.94 9.39
C TYR A 225 1.82 -35.87 10.74
N PHE A 226 2.59 -35.67 11.79
CA PHE A 226 2.09 -35.71 13.14
C PHE A 226 2.75 -34.71 14.07
N ASN A 227 1.95 -34.11 14.94
CA ASN A 227 2.40 -33.54 16.20
C ASN A 227 1.26 -33.54 17.23
N GLN A 228 1.55 -33.08 18.44
CA GLN A 228 0.58 -32.93 19.51
C GLN A 228 0.56 -31.50 20.04
N VAL A 229 -0.63 -31.00 20.31
CA VAL A 229 -0.84 -29.63 20.81
C VAL A 229 -1.56 -29.66 22.16
N SER A 230 -1.31 -28.66 23.00
CA SER A 230 -2.03 -28.47 24.26
C SER A 230 -2.86 -27.21 24.14
N LEU A 231 -4.17 -27.34 24.34
CA LEU A 231 -5.15 -26.29 24.14
C LEU A 231 -5.95 -26.07 25.41
N ALA A 232 -6.25 -24.81 25.72
CA ALA A 232 -7.19 -24.46 26.78
C ALA A 232 -8.63 -24.79 26.34
N PRO A 233 -9.58 -24.93 27.29
CA PRO A 233 -10.99 -25.06 26.96
C PRO A 233 -11.47 -23.96 26.00
N GLY A 234 -12.26 -24.33 25.00
CA GLY A 234 -12.76 -23.39 23.98
C GLY A 234 -12.89 -24.00 22.59
N VAL A 235 -13.28 -23.17 21.63
CA VAL A 235 -13.33 -23.54 20.21
C VAL A 235 -12.05 -23.07 19.54
N TRP A 236 -11.41 -23.98 18.83
CA TRP A 236 -10.15 -23.76 18.14
C TRP A 236 -10.30 -24.06 16.67
N ARG A 237 -9.79 -23.16 15.82
CA ARG A 237 -9.59 -23.42 14.40
C ARG A 237 -8.14 -23.84 14.20
N VAL A 238 -7.95 -25.04 13.67
CA VAL A 238 -6.62 -25.61 13.37
C VAL A 238 -6.40 -25.49 11.87
N VAL A 239 -5.37 -24.74 11.46
CA VAL A 239 -5.03 -24.52 10.06
C VAL A 239 -3.66 -25.14 9.77
N VAL A 240 -3.59 -26.07 8.84
CA VAL A 240 -2.32 -26.67 8.38
C VAL A 240 -1.93 -26.10 7.03
N LYS A 241 -0.66 -25.72 6.88
CA LYS A 241 -0.11 -25.16 5.63
C LYS A 241 1.18 -25.86 5.19
N THR A 242 1.39 -25.95 3.88
CA THR A 242 2.70 -26.29 3.31
C THR A 242 3.64 -25.08 3.37
N GLY A 243 4.87 -25.27 3.87
CA GLY A 243 5.83 -24.19 4.12
C GLY A 243 6.67 -23.81 2.89
N SER A 244 7.03 -24.81 2.07
CA SER A 244 7.95 -24.66 0.93
C SER A 244 7.25 -24.40 -0.41
N GLU A 245 5.94 -24.60 -0.50
CA GLU A 245 5.20 -24.50 -1.76
C GLU A 245 4.58 -23.11 -1.98
N ARG A 246 4.42 -22.76 -3.26
CA ARG A 246 3.77 -21.54 -3.73
C ARG A 246 2.88 -21.88 -4.93
N PRO A 247 1.54 -21.80 -4.80
CA PRO A 247 0.78 -21.48 -3.59
C PRO A 247 0.92 -22.57 -2.50
N ALA A 248 0.78 -22.19 -1.24
CA ALA A 248 0.78 -23.16 -0.14
C ALA A 248 -0.51 -23.99 -0.16
N GLY A 249 -0.39 -25.31 -0.02
CA GLY A 249 -1.50 -26.19 0.33
C GLY A 249 -2.00 -25.80 1.71
N THR A 250 -3.32 -25.67 1.88
CA THR A 250 -3.95 -25.31 3.15
C THR A 250 -5.16 -26.18 3.39
N ILE A 251 -5.33 -26.66 4.62
CA ILE A 251 -6.56 -27.29 5.11
C ILE A 251 -6.83 -26.80 6.53
N ASP A 252 -8.10 -26.66 6.89
CA ASP A 252 -8.49 -26.31 8.25
C ASP A 252 -9.73 -27.07 8.71
N ASP A 253 -9.82 -27.23 10.03
CA ASP A 253 -10.98 -27.82 10.71
C ASP A 253 -11.15 -27.19 12.11
N LEU A 254 -12.30 -27.45 12.73
CA LEU A 254 -12.65 -26.97 14.06
C LEU A 254 -12.53 -28.09 15.10
N LEU A 255 -11.99 -27.71 16.25
CA LEU A 255 -11.83 -28.58 17.41
C LEU A 255 -12.45 -27.89 18.63
N VAL A 256 -13.36 -28.58 19.31
CA VAL A 256 -13.87 -28.14 20.61
C VAL A 256 -13.04 -28.79 21.72
N VAL A 257 -12.49 -27.98 22.61
CA VAL A 257 -11.80 -28.45 23.81
C VAL A 257 -12.70 -28.23 25.01
N ALA A 258 -13.21 -29.32 25.59
CA ALA A 258 -14.07 -29.29 26.77
C ALA A 258 -13.25 -29.28 28.06
N GLU A 259 -13.83 -28.78 29.15
CA GLU A 259 -13.24 -28.96 30.49
C GLU A 259 -13.17 -30.46 30.84
N ALA A 260 -12.17 -30.82 31.65
CA ALA A 260 -11.88 -32.20 32.04
C ALA A 260 -12.70 -32.66 33.25
#